data_AF-A0A818ZT12-F1
#
_entry.id   AF-A0A818ZT12-F1
#
_cell.length_a   1.000
_cell.length_b   1.000
_cell.length_c   1.000
_cell.angle_alpha   90.00
_cell.angle_beta   90.00
_cell.angle_gamma   90.00
#
_symmetry.space_group_name_H-M   'P 1'
#
loop_
_entity.id
_entity.type
_entity.pdbx_description
1 polymer ?
#
loop_
_entity_poly.entity_id
_entity_poly.type
_entity_poly.pdbx_seq_one_letter_code
_entity_poly.pdbx_strand_id
1 'polypeptide(L)'
;MQKQKDAEYIYRDVFLWCILTHRLEMANIFLGQIKTRICSALIASKILKSFAQHALDHQSKHTLNNEADEFEMCAIECVPCAYFYDTEQTCELIIRRLDVYVNVTCLQMAIAADIYYFMLGSFDNEVESFEGKICIDQLGTVYVADTSNHRIMRWPKGATQGSVIAGGNGAGRQSNQLTSPVGLSFDRHGNLYVVDYENDRVQKFNIEQTAN
;
A
#
# COMPACT_ATOMS: atom_id res chain seq x y z
N MET A 1 -9.36 15.09 -20.93
CA MET A 1 -8.57 13.98 -20.34
C MET A 1 -7.05 14.20 -20.45
N GLN A 2 -6.49 14.50 -21.64
CA GLN A 2 -5.04 14.69 -21.82
C GLN A 2 -4.45 15.86 -20.99
N LYS A 3 -5.02 17.07 -21.11
CA LYS A 3 -4.58 18.26 -20.35
C LYS A 3 -4.55 18.07 -18.82
N GLN A 4 -5.41 17.20 -18.30
CA GLN A 4 -5.53 16.95 -16.86
C GLN A 4 -4.49 15.93 -16.38
N LYS A 5 -4.06 15.00 -17.26
CA LYS A 5 -2.87 14.16 -17.02
C LYS A 5 -1.60 15.01 -17.07
N ASP A 6 -1.48 15.90 -18.05
CA ASP A 6 -0.29 16.75 -18.23
C ASP A 6 -0.02 17.65 -17.02
N ALA A 7 -1.06 18.20 -16.39
CA ALA A 7 -0.93 18.98 -15.16
C ALA A 7 -0.42 18.15 -13.97
N GLU A 8 -0.88 16.90 -13.83
CA GLU A 8 -0.46 16.01 -12.74
C GLU A 8 1.04 15.65 -12.83
N TYR A 9 1.55 15.43 -14.06
CA TYR A 9 2.98 15.23 -14.30
C TYR A 9 3.83 16.46 -13.90
N ILE A 10 3.35 17.67 -14.20
CA ILE A 10 4.06 18.91 -13.84
C ILE A 10 4.12 19.08 -12.32
N TYR A 11 3.00 18.91 -11.62
CA TYR A 11 2.97 19.02 -10.16
C TYR A 11 3.86 17.97 -9.49
N ARG A 12 3.88 16.74 -10.01
CA ARG A 12 4.82 15.69 -9.58
C ARG A 12 6.27 16.13 -9.75
N ASP A 13 6.65 16.63 -10.93
CA ASP A 13 8.05 16.94 -11.23
C ASP A 13 8.57 18.10 -10.37
N VAL A 14 7.72 19.13 -10.17
CA VAL A 14 8.04 20.23 -9.26
C VAL A 14 8.11 19.76 -7.81
N PHE A 15 7.20 18.88 -7.38
CA PHE A 15 7.24 18.29 -6.05
C PHE A 15 8.53 17.49 -5.81
N LEU A 16 8.91 16.60 -6.73
CA LEU A 16 10.15 15.83 -6.64
C LEU A 16 11.37 16.75 -6.63
N TRP A 17 11.38 17.80 -7.44
CA TRP A 17 12.44 18.81 -7.40
C TRP A 17 12.53 19.50 -6.04
N CYS A 18 11.39 19.84 -5.41
CA CYS A 18 11.37 20.41 -4.05
C CYS A 18 11.95 19.44 -3.02
N ILE A 19 11.63 18.15 -3.08
CA ILE A 19 12.21 17.14 -2.17
C ILE A 19 13.72 17.00 -2.40
N LEU A 20 14.16 16.88 -3.65
CA LEU A 20 15.59 16.73 -3.99
C LEU A 20 16.43 17.96 -3.61
N THR A 21 15.82 19.15 -3.58
CA THR A 21 16.48 20.40 -3.18
C THR A 21 16.20 20.80 -1.72
N HIS A 22 15.59 19.90 -0.92
CA HIS A 22 15.29 20.10 0.50
C HIS A 22 14.38 21.31 0.80
N ARG A 23 13.45 21.63 -0.11
CA ARG A 23 12.46 22.72 0.02
C ARG A 23 11.09 22.18 0.46
N LEU A 24 11.01 21.70 1.70
CA LEU A 24 9.86 20.95 2.19
C LEU A 24 8.56 21.76 2.32
N GLU A 25 8.63 23.05 2.66
CA GLU A 25 7.45 23.91 2.72
C GLU A 25 6.74 24.02 1.36
N MET A 26 7.52 24.20 0.29
CA MET A 26 6.97 24.19 -1.07
C MET A 26 6.47 22.81 -1.47
N ALA A 27 7.20 21.75 -1.07
CA ALA A 27 6.77 20.38 -1.33
C ALA A 27 5.38 20.11 -0.74
N ASN A 28 5.10 20.55 0.49
CA ASN A 28 3.80 20.39 1.14
C ASN A 28 2.66 21.14 0.42
N ILE A 29 2.94 22.33 -0.12
CA ILE A 29 1.95 23.07 -0.92
C ILE A 29 1.60 22.29 -2.19
N PHE A 30 2.60 21.78 -2.90
CA PHE A 30 2.38 20.99 -4.12
C PHE A 30 1.73 19.64 -3.84
N LEU A 31 2.07 18.99 -2.73
CA LEU A 31 1.45 17.74 -2.30
C LEU A 31 -0.06 17.88 -2.12
N GLY A 32 -0.55 19.06 -1.72
CA GLY A 32 -1.98 19.35 -1.62
C GLY A 32 -2.71 19.39 -2.97
N GLN A 33 -2.00 19.64 -4.07
CA GLN A 33 -2.57 19.80 -5.42
C GLN A 33 -2.47 18.53 -6.27
N ILE A 34 -1.63 17.57 -5.88
CA ILE A 34 -1.45 16.31 -6.59
C ILE A 34 -2.67 15.41 -6.31
N LYS A 35 -3.16 14.66 -7.30
CA LYS A 35 -4.26 13.70 -7.08
C LYS A 35 -3.75 12.42 -6.40
N THR A 36 -2.57 11.97 -6.80
CA THR A 36 -1.85 10.83 -6.23
C THR A 36 -1.06 11.21 -4.96
N ARG A 37 -1.70 11.88 -3.99
CA ARG A 37 -1.07 12.43 -2.77
C ARG A 37 -0.35 11.36 -1.94
N ILE A 38 -1.07 10.28 -1.65
CA ILE A 38 -0.56 9.10 -0.94
C ILE A 38 0.77 8.65 -1.53
N CYS A 39 0.74 8.32 -2.81
CA CYS A 39 1.88 7.75 -3.52
C CYS A 39 3.05 8.74 -3.61
N SER A 40 2.76 10.04 -3.76
CA SER A 40 3.79 11.09 -3.78
C SER A 40 4.47 11.28 -2.42
N ALA A 41 3.71 11.21 -1.33
CA ALA A 41 4.23 11.29 0.03
C ALA A 41 5.12 10.07 0.37
N LEU A 42 4.72 8.86 -0.04
CA LEU A 42 5.52 7.65 0.13
C LEU A 42 6.88 7.74 -0.60
N ILE A 43 6.89 8.30 -1.82
CA ILE A 43 8.13 8.52 -2.57
C ILE A 43 9.02 9.56 -1.88
N ALA A 44 8.43 10.66 -1.39
CA ALA A 44 9.17 11.68 -0.65
C ALA A 44 9.86 11.11 0.58
N SER A 45 9.13 10.35 1.42
CA SER A 45 9.71 9.65 2.58
C SER A 45 10.90 8.78 2.14
N LYS A 46 10.72 7.96 1.10
CA LYS A 46 11.78 7.05 0.63
C LYS A 46 13.04 7.79 0.16
N ILE A 47 12.87 8.91 -0.54
CA ILE A 47 14.00 9.75 -0.97
C ILE A 47 14.73 10.33 0.25
N LEU A 48 13.99 10.86 1.23
CA LEU A 48 14.56 11.44 2.45
C LEU A 48 15.29 10.39 3.30
N LYS A 49 14.70 9.19 3.47
CA LYS A 49 15.36 8.06 4.15
C LYS A 49 16.63 7.59 3.42
N SER A 50 16.63 7.62 2.08
CA SER A 50 17.84 7.35 1.29
C SER A 50 18.92 8.41 1.52
N PHE A 51 18.55 9.69 1.59
CA PHE A 51 19.50 10.76 1.94
C PHE A 51 20.01 10.62 3.38
N ALA A 52 19.17 10.20 4.32
CA ALA A 52 19.58 9.94 5.70
C ALA A 52 20.64 8.83 5.78
N GLN A 53 20.56 7.78 4.94
CA GLN A 53 21.59 6.72 4.90
C GLN A 53 22.97 7.25 4.48
N HIS A 54 23.00 8.26 3.60
CA HIS A 54 24.23 8.84 3.06
C HIS A 54 24.74 10.06 3.84
N ALA A 55 23.98 10.58 4.81
CA ALA A 55 24.41 11.69 5.64
C ALA A 55 25.59 11.30 6.54
N LEU A 56 26.53 12.22 6.75
CA LEU A 56 27.71 11.99 7.59
C LEU A 56 27.40 12.28 9.07
N ASP A 57 26.54 13.27 9.33
CA ASP A 57 26.27 13.78 10.68
C ASP A 57 25.02 13.16 11.31
N HIS A 58 25.10 12.80 12.60
CA HIS A 58 23.98 12.22 13.34
C HIS A 58 22.76 13.16 13.41
N GLN A 59 22.99 14.47 13.52
CA GLN A 59 21.93 15.46 13.56
C GLN A 59 21.15 15.50 12.24
N SER A 60 21.86 15.56 11.11
CA SER A 60 21.26 15.58 9.78
C SER A 60 20.49 14.28 9.48
N LYS A 61 21.01 13.13 9.92
CA LYS A 61 20.29 11.84 9.85
C LYS A 61 18.96 11.89 10.59
N HIS A 62 18.98 12.39 11.82
CA HIS A 62 17.78 12.47 12.65
C HIS A 62 16.74 13.43 12.04
N THR A 63 17.17 14.62 11.58
CA THR A 63 16.28 15.57 10.91
C THR A 63 15.63 14.97 9.67
N LEU A 64 16.41 14.36 8.76
CA LEU A 64 15.90 13.76 7.53
C LEU A 64 14.93 12.61 7.79
N ASN A 65 15.18 11.80 8.83
CA ASN A 65 14.26 10.73 9.22
C ASN A 65 12.94 11.31 9.78
N ASN A 66 13.00 12.33 10.64
CA ASN A 66 11.80 12.98 11.16
C ASN A 66 10.96 13.60 10.03
N GLU A 67 11.60 14.30 9.09
CA GLU A 67 10.94 14.88 7.92
C GLU A 67 10.34 13.81 7.01
N ALA A 68 11.03 12.66 6.86
CA ALA A 68 10.48 11.52 6.13
C ALA A 68 9.22 10.99 6.81
N ASP A 69 9.27 10.80 8.13
CA ASP A 69 8.15 10.28 8.93
C ASP A 69 6.92 11.22 8.89
N GLU A 70 7.11 12.54 8.76
CA GLU A 70 6.00 13.48 8.53
C GLU A 70 5.25 13.21 7.21
N PHE A 71 5.96 12.89 6.13
CA PHE A 71 5.33 12.51 4.86
C PHE A 71 4.63 11.14 4.97
N GLU A 72 5.16 10.22 5.77
CA GLU A 72 4.50 8.94 6.03
C GLU A 72 3.19 9.14 6.78
N MET A 73 3.19 10.00 7.81
CA MET A 73 1.96 10.37 8.53
C MET A 73 0.93 11.01 7.61
N CYS A 74 1.33 11.92 6.71
CA CYS A 74 0.42 12.48 5.71
C CYS A 74 -0.19 11.41 4.81
N ALA A 75 0.59 10.39 4.42
CA ALA A 75 0.07 9.27 3.65
C ALA A 75 -0.94 8.47 4.48
N ILE A 76 -0.60 8.15 5.73
CA ILE A 76 -1.43 7.37 6.67
C ILE A 76 -2.78 8.06 6.89
N GLU A 77 -2.81 9.35 7.18
CA GLU A 77 -4.07 10.08 7.44
C GLU A 77 -5.01 10.11 6.21
N CYS A 78 -4.45 10.09 5.00
CA CYS A 78 -5.25 10.13 3.77
C CYS A 78 -6.01 8.81 3.50
N VAL A 79 -5.58 7.66 4.02
CA VAL A 79 -6.20 6.35 3.69
C VAL A 79 -7.49 6.10 4.45
N PRO A 80 -7.57 6.24 5.79
CA PRO A 80 -8.82 6.09 6.51
C PRO A 80 -9.86 7.08 6.02
N CYS A 81 -9.45 8.32 5.70
CA CYS A 81 -10.33 9.31 5.11
C CYS A 81 -10.91 8.82 3.78
N ALA A 82 -10.07 8.36 2.84
CA ALA A 82 -10.56 7.81 1.56
C ALA A 82 -11.45 6.57 1.77
N TYR A 83 -11.07 5.70 2.71
CA TYR A 83 -11.78 4.45 3.01
C TYR A 83 -13.18 4.69 3.59
N PHE A 84 -13.31 5.66 4.51
CA PHE A 84 -14.59 6.01 5.13
C PHE A 84 -15.61 6.52 4.10
N TYR A 85 -15.14 7.16 3.03
CA TYR A 85 -16.01 7.66 1.95
C TYR A 85 -16.32 6.61 0.89
N ASP A 86 -15.32 5.86 0.44
CA ASP A 86 -15.49 4.83 -0.60
C ASP A 86 -14.42 3.74 -0.49
N THR A 87 -14.82 2.60 0.06
CA THR A 87 -13.97 1.42 0.24
C THR A 87 -13.49 0.84 -1.08
N GLU A 88 -14.33 0.85 -2.12
CA GLU A 88 -13.99 0.25 -3.42
C GLU A 88 -12.95 1.09 -4.15
N GLN A 89 -13.17 2.41 -4.21
CA GLN A 89 -12.18 3.33 -4.79
C GLN A 89 -10.86 3.33 -4.01
N THR A 90 -10.89 3.16 -2.69
CA THR A 90 -9.66 3.10 -1.88
C THR A 90 -8.88 1.83 -2.13
N CYS A 91 -9.55 0.67 -2.20
CA CYS A 91 -8.92 -0.59 -2.61
C CYS A 91 -8.37 -0.49 -4.04
N GLU A 92 -9.10 0.12 -4.96
CA GLU A 92 -8.59 0.41 -6.30
C GLU A 92 -7.36 1.32 -6.24
N LEU A 93 -7.34 2.40 -5.45
CA LEU A 93 -6.18 3.28 -5.33
C LEU A 93 -4.93 2.56 -4.82
N ILE A 94 -5.09 1.59 -3.93
CA ILE A 94 -4.00 0.78 -3.37
C ILE A 94 -3.44 -0.19 -4.42
N ILE A 95 -4.31 -0.82 -5.22
CA ILE A 95 -3.98 -1.91 -6.15
C ILE A 95 -3.72 -1.39 -7.58
N ARG A 96 -4.24 -0.22 -7.94
CA ARG A 96 -4.13 0.38 -9.26
C ARG A 96 -2.68 0.74 -9.55
N ARG A 97 -2.26 0.40 -10.76
CA ARG A 97 -0.97 0.84 -11.26
C ARG A 97 -1.03 2.31 -11.66
N LEU A 98 -0.07 3.07 -11.18
CA LEU A 98 0.04 4.49 -11.49
C LEU A 98 0.98 4.69 -12.68
N ASP A 99 0.42 5.08 -13.82
CA ASP A 99 1.18 5.50 -15.01
C ASP A 99 2.19 6.61 -14.65
N VAL A 100 1.82 7.47 -13.70
CA VAL A 100 2.60 8.61 -13.22
C VAL A 100 3.89 8.19 -12.52
N TYR A 101 3.96 6.97 -11.97
CA TYR A 101 5.12 6.47 -11.23
C TYR A 101 5.53 5.08 -11.73
N VAL A 102 5.86 4.99 -13.02
CA VAL A 102 6.44 3.78 -13.66
C VAL A 102 5.56 2.53 -13.47
N ASN A 103 4.24 2.70 -13.50
CA ASN A 103 3.27 1.59 -13.45
C ASN A 103 3.35 0.77 -12.13
N VAL A 104 3.76 1.41 -11.03
CA VAL A 104 3.85 0.85 -9.68
C VAL A 104 2.55 1.11 -8.92
N THR A 105 2.16 0.21 -8.02
CA THR A 105 0.98 0.34 -7.15
C THR A 105 1.30 1.10 -5.86
N CYS A 106 0.35 1.81 -5.26
CA CYS A 106 0.57 2.44 -3.95
C CYS A 106 0.95 1.39 -2.89
N LEU A 107 0.43 0.16 -3.01
CA LEU A 107 0.83 -0.99 -2.20
C LEU A 107 2.34 -1.29 -2.30
N GLN A 108 2.86 -1.41 -3.52
CA GLN A 108 4.29 -1.69 -3.75
C GLN A 108 5.17 -0.59 -3.17
N MET A 109 4.73 0.67 -3.23
CA MET A 109 5.49 1.79 -2.68
C MET A 109 5.43 1.84 -1.15
N ALA A 110 4.29 1.54 -0.55
CA ALA A 110 4.16 1.44 0.90
C ALA A 110 5.02 0.31 1.48
N ILE A 111 5.00 -0.87 0.83
CA ILE A 111 5.86 -2.01 1.20
C ILE A 111 7.33 -1.64 1.02
N ALA A 112 7.70 -0.97 -0.07
CA ALA A 112 9.08 -0.58 -0.31
C ALA A 112 9.58 0.59 0.57
N ALA A 113 8.69 1.22 1.34
CA ALA A 113 9.00 2.23 2.35
C ALA A 113 8.91 1.68 3.78
N ASP A 114 8.59 0.39 3.95
CA ASP A 114 8.36 -0.28 5.24
C ASP A 114 7.18 0.28 6.07
N ILE A 115 6.18 0.88 5.42
CA ILE A 115 5.03 1.51 6.07
C ILE A 115 3.82 0.57 5.97
N TYR A 116 3.79 -0.45 6.83
CA TYR A 116 2.73 -1.47 6.85
C TYR A 116 1.49 -1.05 7.64
N TYR A 117 1.64 -0.11 8.60
CA TYR A 117 0.54 0.43 9.41
C TYR A 117 -0.47 1.26 8.61
N PHE A 118 -0.01 1.87 7.51
CA PHE A 118 -0.82 2.59 6.51
C PHE A 118 -1.98 1.76 5.94
N MET A 119 -1.81 0.43 5.88
CA MET A 119 -2.79 -0.52 5.35
C MET A 119 -3.59 -1.27 6.40
N LEU A 120 -3.29 -1.03 7.68
CA LEU A 120 -3.96 -1.68 8.79
C LEU A 120 -4.78 -0.73 9.67
N GLY A 121 -4.64 0.60 9.53
CA GLY A 121 -5.55 1.55 10.18
C GLY A 121 -5.34 1.60 11.68
N SER A 122 -4.16 1.20 12.15
CA SER A 122 -3.88 1.10 13.58
C SER A 122 -3.30 2.42 14.07
N PHE A 123 -4.12 3.19 14.77
CA PHE A 123 -3.67 3.88 15.97
C PHE A 123 -3.89 2.89 17.13
N ASP A 124 -2.85 2.65 17.93
CA ASP A 124 -2.91 2.01 19.25
C ASP A 124 -3.22 0.50 19.35
N ASN A 125 -2.38 -0.39 18.81
CA ASN A 125 -2.17 -1.81 19.24
C ASN A 125 -3.41 -2.73 19.43
N GLU A 126 -4.62 -2.25 19.19
CA GLU A 126 -5.84 -2.99 19.00
C GLU A 126 -6.04 -3.04 17.49
N VAL A 127 -6.05 -4.26 16.96
CA VAL A 127 -6.10 -4.53 15.53
C VAL A 127 -7.52 -4.20 15.04
N GLU A 128 -7.80 -2.93 14.77
CA GLU A 128 -8.90 -2.57 13.87
C GLU A 128 -8.43 -2.85 12.44
N SER A 129 -8.40 -4.14 12.08
CA SER A 129 -8.11 -4.57 10.71
C SER A 129 -9.03 -3.83 9.74
N PHE A 130 -8.49 -3.18 8.71
CA PHE A 130 -9.27 -2.79 7.54
C PHE A 130 -10.17 -3.97 7.16
N GLU A 131 -11.48 -3.78 7.30
CA GLU A 131 -12.45 -4.87 7.30
C GLU A 131 -12.24 -5.78 6.08
N GLY A 132 -11.72 -6.98 6.35
CA GLY A 132 -11.73 -8.13 5.48
C GLY A 132 -10.79 -8.13 4.26
N LYS A 133 -10.48 -7.01 3.60
CA LYS A 133 -9.85 -7.10 2.26
C LYS A 133 -8.33 -7.21 2.26
N ILE A 134 -7.65 -6.77 3.32
CA ILE A 134 -6.18 -6.79 3.42
C ILE A 134 -5.79 -7.33 4.79
N CYS A 135 -4.82 -8.24 4.84
CA CYS A 135 -4.23 -8.71 6.10
C CYS A 135 -2.72 -8.86 5.98
N ILE A 136 -2.03 -8.89 7.12
CA ILE A 136 -0.58 -9.02 7.19
C ILE A 136 -0.23 -10.21 8.08
N ASP A 137 0.77 -11.00 7.68
CA ASP A 137 1.29 -12.07 8.52
C ASP A 137 2.38 -11.59 9.50
N GLN A 138 2.81 -12.48 10.39
CA GLN A 138 3.85 -12.18 11.39
C GLN A 138 5.22 -11.81 10.78
N LEU A 139 5.44 -12.12 9.49
CA LEU A 139 6.66 -11.79 8.77
C LEU A 139 6.57 -10.44 8.03
N GLY A 140 5.43 -9.74 8.11
CA GLY A 140 5.19 -8.50 7.38
C GLY A 140 4.83 -8.70 5.91
N THR A 141 4.44 -9.91 5.50
CA THR A 141 3.89 -10.18 4.16
C THR A 141 2.46 -9.68 4.10
N VAL A 142 2.15 -8.90 3.08
CA VAL A 142 0.80 -8.36 2.86
C VAL A 142 0.00 -9.27 1.94
N TYR A 143 -1.23 -9.54 2.32
CA TYR A 143 -2.20 -10.32 1.57
C TYR A 143 -3.40 -9.45 1.22
N VAL A 144 -3.82 -9.48 -0.03
CA VAL A 144 -4.90 -8.62 -0.54
C VAL A 144 -5.91 -9.48 -1.27
N ALA A 145 -7.18 -9.32 -0.91
CA ALA A 145 -8.32 -9.84 -1.66
C ALA A 145 -8.61 -8.91 -2.83
N ASP A 146 -8.19 -9.32 -4.02
CA ASP A 146 -8.50 -8.65 -5.26
C ASP A 146 -9.87 -9.14 -5.73
N THR A 147 -10.92 -8.58 -5.11
CA THR A 147 -12.32 -8.99 -5.26
C THR A 147 -12.74 -9.05 -6.73
N SER A 148 -12.45 -7.99 -7.49
CA SER A 148 -12.85 -7.83 -8.89
C SER A 148 -12.14 -8.81 -9.83
N ASN A 149 -10.93 -9.26 -9.47
CA ASN A 149 -10.19 -10.27 -10.24
C ASN A 149 -10.32 -11.68 -9.64
N HIS A 150 -11.18 -11.86 -8.64
CA HIS A 150 -11.49 -13.16 -8.02
C HIS A 150 -10.24 -13.93 -7.55
N ARG A 151 -9.30 -13.23 -6.91
CA ARG A 151 -8.02 -13.79 -6.50
C ARG A 151 -7.51 -13.18 -5.21
N ILE A 152 -6.64 -13.93 -4.53
CA ILE A 152 -5.86 -13.44 -3.39
C ILE A 152 -4.41 -13.29 -3.84
N MET A 153 -3.86 -12.14 -3.56
CA MET A 153 -2.51 -11.76 -3.92
C MET A 153 -1.64 -11.63 -2.66
N ARG A 154 -0.38 -12.06 -2.74
CA ARG A 154 0.63 -12.00 -1.69
C ARG A 154 1.79 -11.12 -2.11
N TRP A 155 2.23 -10.23 -1.24
CA TRP A 155 3.46 -9.45 -1.35
C TRP A 155 4.34 -9.65 -0.12
N PRO A 156 5.47 -10.37 -0.25
CA PRO A 156 6.50 -10.40 0.77
C PRO A 156 7.04 -9.01 1.11
N LYS A 157 7.65 -8.88 2.28
CA LYS A 157 8.34 -7.66 2.71
C LYS A 157 9.34 -7.21 1.63
N GLY A 158 9.28 -5.94 1.22
CA GLY A 158 10.14 -5.38 0.18
C GLY A 158 9.86 -5.85 -1.26
N ALA A 159 8.84 -6.69 -1.49
CA ALA A 159 8.54 -7.18 -2.83
C ALA A 159 7.92 -6.10 -3.72
N THR A 160 8.48 -5.93 -4.91
CA THR A 160 7.94 -5.02 -5.94
C THR A 160 6.90 -5.67 -6.84
N GLN A 161 6.62 -6.98 -6.69
CA GLN A 161 5.60 -7.69 -7.45
C GLN A 161 4.85 -8.67 -6.54
N GLY A 162 3.54 -8.79 -6.79
CA GLY A 162 2.67 -9.70 -6.05
C GLY A 162 2.54 -11.03 -6.76
N SER A 163 2.35 -12.09 -5.98
CA SER A 163 2.08 -13.43 -6.49
C SER A 163 0.64 -13.84 -6.15
N VAL A 164 -0.02 -14.54 -7.06
CA VAL A 164 -1.34 -15.14 -6.78
C VAL A 164 -1.10 -16.36 -5.89
N ILE A 165 -1.77 -16.41 -4.74
CA ILE A 165 -1.69 -17.56 -3.83
C ILE A 165 -2.97 -18.40 -3.82
N ALA A 166 -4.11 -17.78 -4.18
CA ALA A 166 -5.40 -18.44 -4.25
C ALA A 166 -6.28 -17.74 -5.30
N GLY A 167 -7.14 -18.50 -5.97
CA GLY A 167 -7.98 -17.99 -7.06
C GLY A 167 -7.17 -17.65 -8.32
N GLY A 168 -7.70 -16.74 -9.15
CA GLY A 168 -7.07 -16.34 -10.41
C GLY A 168 -7.25 -17.32 -11.58
N ASN A 169 -7.98 -18.43 -11.37
CA ASN A 169 -8.35 -19.40 -12.40
C ASN A 169 -9.81 -19.22 -12.87
N GLY A 170 -10.27 -17.96 -12.89
CA GLY A 170 -11.66 -17.60 -13.13
C GLY A 170 -12.57 -17.74 -11.91
N ALA A 171 -13.75 -17.12 -11.99
CA ALA A 171 -14.82 -17.26 -11.00
C ALA A 171 -15.33 -18.71 -10.97
N GLY A 172 -15.48 -19.27 -9.77
CA GLY A 172 -16.02 -20.63 -9.63
C GLY A 172 -15.85 -21.24 -8.26
N ARG A 173 -16.40 -22.46 -8.12
CA ARG A 173 -16.48 -23.20 -6.84
C ARG A 173 -15.40 -24.26 -6.66
N GLN A 174 -14.48 -24.42 -7.60
CA GLN A 174 -13.37 -25.37 -7.44
C GLN A 174 -12.43 -24.94 -6.31
N SER A 175 -11.61 -25.87 -5.81
CA SER A 175 -10.69 -25.62 -4.68
C SER A 175 -9.62 -24.56 -4.97
N ASN A 176 -9.33 -24.29 -6.24
CA ASN A 176 -8.39 -23.27 -6.71
C ASN A 176 -9.10 -22.06 -7.37
N GLN A 177 -10.42 -21.94 -7.19
CA GLN A 177 -11.24 -20.85 -7.68
C GLN A 177 -11.91 -20.12 -6.50
N LEU A 178 -12.10 -18.82 -6.70
CA LEU A 178 -12.80 -17.93 -5.78
C LEU A 178 -13.79 -17.12 -6.61
N THR A 179 -14.83 -16.59 -5.97
CA THR A 179 -15.77 -15.66 -6.57
C THR A 179 -15.98 -14.50 -5.61
N SER A 180 -15.49 -13.33 -6.00
CA SER A 180 -15.56 -12.08 -5.23
C SER A 180 -15.11 -12.25 -3.77
N PRO A 181 -13.85 -12.62 -3.49
CA PRO A 181 -13.37 -12.73 -2.12
C PRO A 181 -13.36 -11.36 -1.44
N VAL A 182 -13.84 -11.29 -0.19
CA VAL A 182 -13.99 -10.01 0.56
C VAL A 182 -13.29 -10.00 1.91
N GLY A 183 -12.94 -11.16 2.45
CA GLY A 183 -12.47 -11.34 3.83
C GLY A 183 -11.21 -12.19 3.91
N LEU A 184 -10.21 -11.76 4.67
CA LEU A 184 -8.94 -12.43 4.92
C LEU A 184 -8.61 -12.40 6.40
N SER A 185 -8.23 -13.54 6.97
CA SER A 185 -7.76 -13.62 8.36
C SER A 185 -6.77 -14.77 8.55
N PHE A 186 -5.83 -14.61 9.47
CA PHE A 186 -4.88 -15.67 9.82
C PHE A 186 -5.27 -16.36 11.12
N ASP A 187 -5.10 -17.68 11.20
CA ASP A 187 -5.03 -18.35 12.50
C ASP A 187 -3.63 -18.26 13.11
N ARG A 188 -3.53 -18.59 14.40
CA ARG A 188 -2.28 -18.67 15.16
C ARG A 188 -1.23 -19.65 14.59
N HIS A 189 -1.64 -20.52 13.67
CA HIS A 189 -0.78 -21.49 13.01
C HIS A 189 -0.34 -21.01 11.61
N GLY A 190 -0.68 -19.78 11.22
CA GLY A 190 -0.28 -19.20 9.94
C GLY A 190 -1.16 -19.60 8.76
N ASN A 191 -2.30 -20.26 8.97
CA ASN A 191 -3.22 -20.57 7.87
C ASN A 191 -4.10 -19.36 7.55
N LEU A 192 -4.31 -19.11 6.26
CA LEU A 192 -5.17 -18.03 5.77
C LEU A 192 -6.60 -18.53 5.58
N TYR A 193 -7.56 -17.81 6.13
CA TYR A 193 -8.99 -18.00 5.92
C TYR A 193 -9.48 -16.93 4.97
N VAL A 194 -10.16 -17.35 3.91
CA VAL A 194 -10.69 -16.50 2.86
C VAL A 194 -12.20 -16.62 2.83
N VAL A 195 -12.90 -15.49 2.94
CA VAL A 195 -14.34 -15.40 2.75
C VAL A 195 -14.62 -15.26 1.26
N ASP A 196 -15.13 -16.33 0.67
CA ASP A 196 -15.50 -16.45 -0.74
C ASP A 196 -16.99 -16.10 -0.89
N TYR A 197 -17.25 -14.78 -0.96
CA TYR A 197 -18.57 -14.19 -0.69
C TYR A 197 -19.67 -14.72 -1.61
N GLU A 198 -19.45 -14.70 -2.93
CA GLU A 198 -20.48 -15.14 -3.89
C GLU A 198 -20.65 -16.66 -3.95
N ASN A 199 -19.74 -17.41 -3.34
CA ASN A 199 -19.86 -18.86 -3.21
C ASN A 199 -20.42 -19.30 -1.85
N ASP A 200 -20.79 -18.36 -0.97
CA ASP A 200 -21.32 -18.62 0.37
C ASP A 200 -20.43 -19.57 1.20
N ARG A 201 -19.10 -19.42 1.10
CA ARG A 201 -18.16 -20.32 1.79
C ARG A 201 -16.94 -19.60 2.36
N VAL A 202 -16.30 -20.27 3.31
CA VAL A 202 -14.98 -19.90 3.82
C VAL A 202 -13.99 -20.99 3.44
N GLN A 203 -12.89 -20.61 2.81
CA GLN A 203 -11.82 -21.52 2.42
C GLN A 203 -10.57 -21.29 3.26
N LYS A 204 -9.95 -22.38 3.70
CA LYS A 204 -8.70 -22.38 4.44
C LYS A 204 -7.55 -22.71 3.48
N PHE A 205 -6.54 -21.87 3.44
CA PHE A 205 -5.30 -22.07 2.69
C PHE A 205 -4.14 -22.25 3.65
N ASN A 206 -3.40 -23.34 3.46
CA ASN A 206 -2.13 -23.53 4.13
C ASN A 206 -1.06 -22.79 3.32
N ILE A 207 -0.55 -21.70 3.87
CA ILE A 207 0.46 -20.87 3.22
C ILE A 207 1.78 -21.14 3.94
N GLU A 208 2.75 -21.67 3.21
CA GLU A 208 4.11 -21.78 3.73
C GLU A 208 4.70 -20.38 3.89
N GLN A 209 4.91 -19.98 5.14
CA GLN A 209 5.61 -18.75 5.51
C GLN A 209 7.10 -18.93 5.24
N THR A 210 7.50 -18.76 3.98
CA THR A 210 8.90 -18.81 3.57
C THR A 210 9.58 -17.48 3.85
N ALA A 211 10.45 -17.48 4.86
CA ALA A 211 11.46 -16.44 5.07
C ALA A 211 12.65 -16.75 4.17
N ASN A 212 12.76 -16.05 3.04
CA ASN A 212 13.98 -16.01 2.22
C ASN A 212 14.61 -14.64 2.34
#